data_AF-C6HYT6-F1
#
_entry.id   AF-C6HYT6-F1
#
_cell.length_a   1.000
_cell.length_b   1.000
_cell.length_c   1.000
_cell.angle_alpha   90.00
_cell.angle_beta   90.00
_cell.angle_gamma   90.00
#
_symmetry.space_group_name_H-M   'P 1'
#
loop_
_entity.id
_entity.type
_entity.pdbx_description
1 polymer ?
#
loop_
_entity_poly.entity_id
_entity_poly.type
_entity_poly.pdbx_seq_one_letter_code
_entity_poly.pdbx_strand_id
1 'polypeptide(L)'
;MGAEIFPDLPILPVPRELCDSCRMCCRFTDPDRAPWAIRGAGLPDFPASFSAPSPLHLLPPSPSADMPIWRCSALEGSGHGCRLWGGHPADCRIYPLLVVFREGAFRIVLDPDCPFSSREDPLFFRRHAEGFLEREWRRLTPEALAALRPFGSLEDRPHFQEILVLPPLPDPRHGPALS
;
A
#
# COMPACT_ATOMS: atom_id res chain seq x y z
N MET A 1 5.64 9.86 26.58
CA MET A 1 6.18 10.00 25.21
C MET A 1 5.20 9.29 24.30
N GLY A 2 4.28 10.07 23.74
CA GLY A 2 3.04 9.57 23.15
C GLY A 2 3.26 9.02 21.75
N ALA A 3 2.70 7.83 21.51
CA ALA A 3 2.33 7.45 20.15
C ALA A 3 1.20 8.39 19.75
N GLU A 4 1.42 9.26 18.76
CA GLU A 4 0.33 9.97 18.11
C GLU A 4 -0.50 8.92 17.34
N ILE A 5 -1.51 8.41 18.02
CA ILE A 5 -2.55 7.58 17.42
C ILE A 5 -3.34 8.50 16.50
N PHE A 6 -3.19 8.31 15.20
CA PHE A 6 -3.88 9.03 14.14
C PHE A 6 -5.39 8.65 14.14
N PRO A 7 -6.30 9.44 14.75
CA PRO A 7 -7.67 8.99 15.03
C PRO A 7 -8.59 9.05 13.79
N ASP A 8 -8.18 9.78 12.75
CA ASP A 8 -9.09 10.23 11.68
C ASP A 8 -8.75 9.69 10.29
N LEU A 9 -7.86 8.69 10.17
CA LEU A 9 -7.81 7.90 8.94
C LEU A 9 -8.96 6.87 9.02
N PRO A 10 -9.90 6.81 8.06
CA PRO A 10 -10.68 5.62 7.83
C PRO A 10 -9.68 4.59 7.29
N ILE A 11 -9.08 3.90 8.25
CA ILE A 11 -8.47 2.61 8.06
C ILE A 11 -9.53 1.78 7.34
N LEU A 12 -9.20 1.24 6.17
CA LEU A 12 -10.06 0.21 5.60
C LEU A 12 -10.23 -0.85 6.68
N PRO A 13 -11.46 -1.22 7.05
CA PRO A 13 -11.75 -2.11 8.17
C PRO A 13 -11.45 -3.57 7.80
N VAL A 14 -10.24 -3.83 7.28
CA VAL A 14 -9.73 -5.15 6.96
C VAL A 14 -9.62 -5.93 8.27
N PRO A 15 -10.35 -7.05 8.44
CA PRO A 15 -10.24 -7.86 9.64
C PRO A 15 -8.81 -8.37 9.83
N ARG A 16 -8.29 -8.34 11.06
CA ARG A 16 -6.92 -8.77 11.36
C ARG A 16 -6.66 -10.19 10.92
N GLU A 17 -7.61 -11.06 11.22
CA GLU A 17 -7.55 -12.48 10.92
C GLU A 17 -7.51 -12.73 9.40
N LEU A 18 -8.19 -11.87 8.62
CA LEU A 18 -8.13 -11.91 7.16
C LEU A 18 -6.75 -11.48 6.65
N CYS A 19 -6.17 -10.43 7.21
CA CYS A 19 -4.84 -9.97 6.80
C CYS A 19 -3.73 -10.97 7.16
N ASP A 20 -3.73 -11.46 8.41
CA ASP A 20 -2.73 -12.42 8.92
C ASP A 20 -2.75 -13.75 8.13
N SER A 21 -3.92 -14.15 7.61
CA SER A 21 -4.06 -15.34 6.75
C SER A 21 -3.67 -15.10 5.29
N CYS A 22 -3.90 -13.91 4.77
CA CYS A 22 -3.65 -13.51 3.37
C CYS A 22 -2.16 -13.34 3.06
N ARG A 23 -1.45 -12.51 3.83
CA ARG A 23 -0.01 -12.19 3.68
C ARG A 23 0.42 -11.54 2.36
N MET A 24 -0.51 -11.18 1.47
CA MET A 24 -0.19 -10.55 0.17
C MET A 24 0.64 -9.27 0.31
N CYS A 25 0.37 -8.42 1.30
CA CYS A 25 1.15 -7.20 1.53
C CYS A 25 2.45 -7.43 2.34
N CYS A 26 2.75 -8.65 2.76
CA CYS A 26 3.88 -8.96 3.64
C CYS A 26 4.91 -9.92 3.05
N ARG A 27 4.58 -10.65 1.98
CA ARG A 27 5.45 -11.63 1.33
C ARG A 27 5.34 -11.51 -0.19
N PHE A 28 6.48 -11.50 -0.87
CA PHE A 28 6.55 -11.25 -2.31
C PHE A 28 7.55 -12.19 -2.96
N THR A 29 7.27 -12.59 -4.20
CA THR A 29 8.22 -13.30 -5.09
C THR A 29 8.91 -12.33 -6.07
N ASP A 30 8.55 -11.05 -6.01
CA ASP A 30 9.09 -9.98 -6.82
C ASP A 30 9.06 -8.69 -5.96
N PRO A 31 10.23 -8.15 -5.56
CA PRO A 31 10.28 -7.00 -4.66
C PRO A 31 9.70 -5.72 -5.29
N ASP A 32 9.69 -5.63 -6.63
CA ASP A 32 9.18 -4.46 -7.36
C ASP A 32 7.63 -4.44 -7.39
N ARG A 33 7.00 -5.54 -6.98
CA ARG A 33 5.54 -5.70 -6.93
C ARG A 33 4.93 -5.45 -5.56
N ALA A 34 5.72 -5.09 -4.55
CA ALA A 34 5.17 -4.77 -3.25
C ALA A 34 4.23 -3.54 -3.34
N PRO A 35 3.14 -3.47 -2.55
CA PRO A 35 2.24 -2.32 -2.48
C PRO A 35 2.93 -0.95 -2.41
N TRP A 36 4.03 -0.86 -1.66
CA TRP A 36 4.86 0.35 -1.56
C TRP A 36 5.79 0.57 -2.76
N ALA A 37 6.16 -0.47 -3.50
CA ALA A 37 7.01 -0.40 -4.68
C ALA A 37 6.24 -0.04 -5.98
N ILE A 38 4.94 -0.35 -6.05
CA ILE A 38 4.06 -0.08 -7.21
C ILE A 38 3.97 1.42 -7.55
N ARG A 39 4.42 2.29 -6.64
CA ARG A 39 4.55 3.74 -6.85
C ARG A 39 5.44 4.06 -8.04
N GLY A 40 6.46 3.25 -8.35
CA GLY A 40 7.40 3.44 -9.45
C GLY A 40 8.73 4.03 -8.99
N ALA A 41 9.83 3.59 -9.62
CA ALA A 41 11.18 3.99 -9.23
C ALA A 41 11.42 5.50 -9.47
N GLY A 42 12.00 6.18 -8.47
CA GLY A 42 12.34 7.61 -8.56
C GLY A 42 11.18 8.58 -8.29
N LEU A 43 10.00 8.06 -7.94
CA LEU A 43 8.88 8.87 -7.51
C LEU A 43 9.00 9.17 -6.01
N PRO A 44 8.71 10.42 -5.58
CA PRO A 44 8.77 10.79 -4.18
C PRO A 44 7.73 9.99 -3.42
N ASP A 45 8.05 9.65 -2.18
CA ASP A 45 7.03 9.17 -1.25
C ASP A 45 5.94 10.23 -1.18
N PHE A 46 4.70 9.84 -1.54
CA PHE A 46 3.56 10.71 -1.33
C PHE A 46 3.57 11.11 0.16
N PRO A 47 3.52 12.38 0.56
CA PRO A 47 3.90 12.80 1.92
C PRO A 47 3.08 12.19 3.08
N ALA A 48 1.87 11.69 2.79
CA ALA A 48 1.09 10.90 3.76
C ALA A 48 1.63 9.46 3.97
N SER A 49 2.53 9.02 3.10
CA SER A 49 3.06 7.67 3.01
C SER A 49 4.28 7.57 3.91
N PHE A 50 4.32 6.48 4.67
CA PHE A 50 5.43 6.12 5.55
C PHE A 50 6.04 7.25 6.39
N SER A 51 5.25 7.89 7.25
CA SER A 51 5.79 8.52 8.47
C SER A 51 5.96 7.48 9.58
N ALA A 52 6.66 6.37 9.30
CA ALA A 52 6.99 5.37 10.33
C ALA A 52 8.35 5.74 10.98
N PRO A 53 8.58 5.42 12.28
CA PRO A 53 9.86 5.68 12.95
C PRO A 53 11.05 4.95 12.32
N SER A 54 10.80 4.01 11.39
CA SER A 54 11.78 3.44 10.48
C SER A 54 11.11 3.07 9.16
N PRO A 55 11.78 3.27 8.00
CA PRO A 55 11.21 2.93 6.71
C PRO A 55 10.92 1.44 6.62
N LEU A 56 9.73 1.10 6.12
CA LEU A 56 9.46 -0.26 5.68
C LEU A 56 10.43 -0.63 4.57
N HIS A 57 10.95 -1.84 4.64
CA HIS A 57 11.87 -2.36 3.63
C HIS A 57 11.62 -3.85 3.46
N LEU A 58 12.04 -4.37 2.31
CA LEU A 58 12.01 -5.79 2.03
C LEU A 58 13.27 -6.43 2.56
N LEU A 59 13.10 -7.41 3.46
CA LEU A 59 14.14 -8.32 3.87
C LEU A 59 14.39 -9.32 2.74
N PRO A 60 15.65 -9.60 2.39
CA PRO A 60 15.98 -10.57 1.36
C PRO A 60 15.53 -11.98 1.76
N PRO A 61 15.32 -12.87 0.77
CA PRO A 61 14.94 -14.25 1.02
C PRO A 61 15.99 -15.00 1.84
N SER A 62 15.53 -16.00 2.61
CA SER A 62 16.46 -16.95 3.23
C SER A 62 17.18 -17.75 2.15
N PRO A 63 18.51 -17.95 2.24
CA PRO A 63 19.25 -18.76 1.27
C PRO A 63 18.83 -20.24 1.25
N SER A 64 18.06 -20.68 2.24
CA SER A 64 17.57 -22.07 2.38
C SER A 64 16.18 -22.32 1.79
N ALA A 65 15.56 -21.33 1.14
CA ALA A 65 14.22 -21.47 0.57
C ALA A 65 14.31 -21.93 -0.88
N ASP A 66 13.44 -22.87 -1.28
CA ASP A 66 13.34 -23.36 -2.67
C ASP A 66 13.05 -22.25 -3.67
N MET A 67 12.50 -21.13 -3.20
CA MET A 67 12.30 -19.91 -3.97
C MET A 67 12.57 -18.65 -3.15
N PRO A 68 13.03 -17.57 -3.80
CA PRO A 68 13.25 -16.30 -3.12
C PRO A 68 11.90 -15.67 -2.73
N ILE A 69 11.60 -15.65 -1.43
CA ILE A 69 10.49 -14.89 -0.84
C ILE A 69 11.03 -13.70 -0.05
N TRP A 70 10.81 -12.50 -0.57
CA TRP A 70 11.06 -11.26 0.14
C TRP A 70 9.97 -11.04 1.17
N ARG A 71 10.34 -10.43 2.31
CA ARG A 71 9.41 -10.20 3.42
C ARG A 71 9.42 -8.75 3.86
N CYS A 72 8.25 -8.22 4.16
CA CYS A 72 8.14 -6.94 4.84
C CYS A 72 8.92 -6.96 6.16
N SER A 73 9.71 -5.91 6.45
CA SER A 73 10.40 -5.77 7.72
C SER A 73 9.46 -5.71 8.93
N ALA A 74 8.17 -5.42 8.74
CA ALA A 74 7.17 -5.46 9.81
C ALA A 74 6.62 -6.87 10.11
N LEU A 75 6.84 -7.85 9.24
CA LEU A 75 6.35 -9.22 9.43
C LEU A 75 7.13 -9.91 10.55
N GLU A 76 6.43 -10.51 11.51
CA GLU A 76 7.07 -11.30 12.56
C GLU A 76 7.81 -12.52 11.97
N GLY A 77 9.05 -12.74 12.41
CA GLY A 77 9.92 -13.76 11.83
C GLY A 77 9.44 -15.20 12.01
N SER A 78 8.82 -15.51 13.15
CA SER A 78 8.27 -16.83 13.50
C SER A 78 6.74 -16.91 13.40
N GLY A 79 6.09 -15.80 13.04
CA GLY A 79 4.64 -15.66 13.07
C GLY A 79 4.05 -15.23 11.73
N HIS A 80 2.73 -15.00 11.74
CA HIS A 80 2.00 -14.41 10.62
C HIS A 80 1.49 -13.00 10.93
N GLY A 81 1.82 -12.47 12.10
CA GLY A 81 1.39 -11.17 12.56
C GLY A 81 2.21 -10.02 11.97
N CYS A 82 1.53 -8.91 11.69
CA CYS A 82 2.15 -7.62 11.39
C CYS A 82 2.46 -6.87 12.69
N ARG A 83 3.74 -6.55 12.95
CA ARG A 83 4.15 -5.77 14.13
C ARG A 83 3.60 -4.34 14.13
N LEU A 84 3.16 -3.85 12.96
CA LEU A 84 2.58 -2.53 12.80
C LEU A 84 1.06 -2.54 12.82
N TRP A 85 0.39 -3.66 13.13
CA TRP A 85 -1.09 -3.74 13.05
C TRP A 85 -1.81 -2.61 13.81
N GLY A 86 -1.42 -2.37 15.06
CA GLY A 86 -2.00 -1.29 15.89
C GLY A 86 -1.57 0.12 15.50
N GLY A 87 -0.60 0.26 14.59
CA GLY A 87 0.01 1.53 14.20
C GLY A 87 0.32 1.58 12.71
N HIS A 88 -0.55 1.01 11.88
CA HIS A 88 -0.30 0.87 10.44
C HIS A 88 0.10 2.22 9.84
N PRO A 89 1.16 2.30 9.02
CA PRO A 89 1.43 3.49 8.23
C PRO A 89 0.29 3.70 7.21
N ALA A 90 0.19 4.89 6.63
CA ALA A 90 -0.95 5.25 5.78
C ALA A 90 -1.20 4.25 4.65
N ASP A 91 -0.16 3.79 3.96
CA ASP A 91 -0.23 2.72 2.95
C ASP A 91 -0.93 1.46 3.45
N CYS A 92 -0.54 0.97 4.63
CA CYS A 92 -1.14 -0.21 5.23
C CYS A 92 -2.58 0.05 5.70
N ARG A 93 -2.96 1.30 5.98
CA ARG A 93 -4.32 1.66 6.38
C ARG A 93 -5.28 1.74 5.20
N ILE A 94 -4.78 2.05 4.01
CA ILE A 94 -5.61 2.14 2.81
C ILE A 94 -5.58 0.88 1.96
N TYR A 95 -4.61 -0.03 2.13
CA TYR A 95 -4.57 -1.30 1.43
C TYR A 95 -5.90 -2.10 1.62
N PRO A 96 -6.54 -2.63 0.55
CA PRO A 96 -6.03 -2.84 -0.81
C PRO A 96 -6.07 -1.66 -1.80
N LEU A 97 -6.39 -0.45 -1.37
CA LEU A 97 -6.18 0.74 -2.20
C LEU A 97 -4.69 1.10 -2.23
N LEU A 98 -4.19 1.43 -3.42
CA LEU A 98 -2.81 1.81 -3.65
C LEU A 98 -2.76 3.17 -4.33
N VAL A 99 -1.89 4.07 -3.85
CA VAL A 99 -1.61 5.33 -4.53
C VAL A 99 -0.51 5.08 -5.55
N VAL A 100 -0.78 5.36 -6.83
CA VAL A 100 0.17 5.18 -7.93
C VAL A 100 0.32 6.46 -8.72
N PHE A 101 1.47 6.61 -9.33
CA PHE A 101 1.73 7.68 -10.28
C PHE A 101 1.72 7.12 -11.70
N ARG A 102 0.76 7.54 -12.53
CA ARG A 102 0.68 7.10 -13.93
C ARG A 102 0.22 8.21 -14.84
N GLU A 103 0.86 8.31 -16.01
CA GLU A 103 0.47 9.24 -17.08
C GLU A 103 0.42 10.70 -16.61
N GLY A 104 1.36 11.11 -15.76
CA GLY A 104 1.41 12.49 -15.25
C GLY A 104 0.33 12.81 -14.21
N ALA A 105 -0.32 11.81 -13.60
CA ALA A 105 -1.35 12.00 -12.59
C ALA A 105 -1.26 11.00 -11.43
N PHE A 106 -1.70 11.44 -10.25
CA PHE A 106 -1.96 10.54 -9.11
C PHE A 106 -3.25 9.77 -9.35
N ARG A 107 -3.20 8.46 -9.11
CA ARG A 107 -4.37 7.58 -9.15
C ARG A 107 -4.43 6.75 -7.89
N ILE A 108 -5.64 6.39 -7.47
CA ILE A 108 -5.85 5.35 -6.47
C ILE A 108 -6.43 4.14 -7.17
N VAL A 109 -5.73 3.02 -7.05
CA VAL A 109 -6.06 1.75 -7.72
C VAL A 109 -6.39 0.70 -6.66
N LEU A 110 -7.16 -0.32 -7.04
CA LEU A 110 -7.51 -1.43 -6.16
C LEU A 110 -6.66 -2.65 -6.52
N ASP A 111 -6.02 -3.23 -5.52
CA ASP A 111 -5.35 -4.52 -5.63
C ASP A 111 -6.41 -5.65 -5.58
N PRO A 112 -6.68 -6.37 -6.69
CA PRO A 112 -7.70 -7.41 -6.71
C PRO A 112 -7.30 -8.68 -5.95
N ASP A 113 -6.01 -8.90 -5.67
CA ASP A 113 -5.54 -10.14 -5.05
C ASP A 113 -5.69 -10.14 -3.54
N CYS A 114 -5.90 -8.95 -2.96
CA CYS A 114 -6.34 -8.89 -1.59
C CYS A 114 -7.74 -9.52 -1.45
N PRO A 115 -7.93 -10.53 -0.59
CA PRO A 115 -9.23 -11.17 -0.39
C PRO A 115 -10.25 -10.24 0.27
N PHE A 116 -9.84 -9.06 0.76
CA PHE A 116 -10.76 -8.03 1.21
C PHE A 116 -11.40 -7.29 0.03
N SER A 117 -10.73 -7.19 -1.12
CA SER A 117 -11.22 -6.51 -2.32
C SER A 117 -12.52 -7.12 -2.86
N SER A 118 -12.72 -8.42 -2.66
CA SER A 118 -13.94 -9.13 -3.08
C SER A 118 -15.06 -9.14 -2.03
N ARG A 119 -14.84 -8.57 -0.84
CA ARG A 119 -15.83 -8.58 0.27
C ARG A 119 -16.73 -7.36 0.30
N GLU A 120 -16.33 -6.30 -0.39
CA GLU A 120 -17.00 -5.01 -0.37
C GLU A 120 -17.35 -4.56 -1.80
N ASP A 121 -18.35 -3.68 -1.90
CA ASP A 121 -18.78 -3.13 -3.18
C ASP A 121 -17.76 -2.10 -3.73
N PRO A 122 -17.57 -1.96 -5.06
CA PRO A 122 -16.67 -0.94 -5.63
C PRO A 122 -16.92 0.49 -5.14
N LEU A 123 -18.18 0.88 -4.85
CA LEU A 123 -18.51 2.18 -4.28
C LEU A 123 -17.96 2.36 -2.85
N PHE A 124 -17.80 1.28 -2.09
CA PHE A 124 -17.15 1.32 -0.78
C PHE A 124 -15.70 1.77 -0.92
N PHE A 125 -14.95 1.15 -1.85
CA PHE A 125 -13.56 1.48 -2.12
C PHE A 125 -13.40 2.90 -2.68
N ARG A 126 -14.31 3.30 -3.58
CA ARG A 126 -14.38 4.68 -4.09
C ARG A 126 -14.52 5.71 -2.98
N ARG A 127 -15.49 5.54 -2.08
CA ARG A 127 -15.69 6.48 -0.95
C ARG A 127 -14.45 6.59 -0.05
N HIS A 128 -13.79 5.46 0.21
CA HIS A 128 -12.58 5.45 1.03
C HIS A 128 -11.39 6.13 0.33
N ALA A 129 -11.23 5.89 -0.97
CA ALA A 129 -10.20 6.53 -1.79
C ALA A 129 -10.41 8.06 -1.87
N GLU A 130 -11.64 8.51 -2.16
CA GLU A 130 -12.01 9.93 -2.19
C GLU A 130 -11.77 10.59 -0.83
N GLY A 131 -12.20 9.94 0.26
CA GLY A 131 -11.96 10.43 1.61
C GLY A 131 -10.47 10.52 1.96
N PHE A 132 -9.68 9.53 1.55
CA PHE A 132 -8.23 9.52 1.77
C PHE A 132 -7.56 10.68 1.05
N LEU A 133 -7.83 10.85 -0.24
CA LEU A 133 -7.32 11.99 -1.01
C LEU A 133 -7.73 13.31 -0.38
N GLU A 134 -9.02 13.47 -0.04
CA GLU A 134 -9.54 14.70 0.56
C GLU A 134 -8.74 15.13 1.79
N ARG A 135 -8.44 14.19 2.70
CA ARG A 135 -7.73 14.46 3.96
C ARG A 135 -6.24 14.62 3.76
N GLU A 136 -5.60 13.68 3.07
CA GLU A 136 -4.15 13.70 2.94
C GLU A 136 -3.68 14.82 2.02
N TRP A 137 -4.46 15.16 0.98
CA TRP A 137 -4.17 16.31 0.14
C TRP A 137 -4.20 17.63 0.91
N ARG A 138 -5.14 17.79 1.85
CA ARG A 138 -5.21 18.97 2.73
C ARG A 138 -4.02 19.08 3.69
N ARG A 139 -3.32 17.97 3.96
CA ARG A 139 -2.16 17.91 4.86
C ARG A 139 -0.83 18.14 4.13
N LEU A 140 -0.82 18.16 2.81
CA LEU A 140 0.40 18.41 2.04
C LEU A 140 0.89 19.83 2.29
N THR A 141 2.15 19.95 2.70
CA THR A 141 2.82 21.25 2.81
C THR A 141 3.12 21.81 1.41
N PRO A 142 3.38 23.13 1.28
CA PRO A 142 3.82 23.71 0.01
C PRO A 142 5.08 23.04 -0.56
N GLU A 143 6.02 22.61 0.29
CA GLU A 143 7.24 21.90 -0.09
C GLU A 143 6.92 20.51 -0.65
N ALA A 144 6.02 19.81 0.04
CA ALA A 144 5.49 18.52 -0.41
C ALA A 144 4.81 18.64 -1.78
N LEU A 145 3.94 19.65 -1.97
CA LEU A 145 3.33 19.93 -3.27
C LEU A 145 4.37 20.27 -4.33
N ALA A 146 5.37 21.11 -4.01
CA ALA A 146 6.44 21.45 -4.93
C ALA A 146 7.25 20.22 -5.38
N ALA A 147 7.50 19.28 -4.46
CA ALA A 147 8.19 18.03 -4.77
C ALA A 147 7.38 17.10 -5.69
N LEU A 148 6.04 17.20 -5.69
CA LEU A 148 5.17 16.41 -6.56
C LEU A 148 4.98 17.03 -7.96
N ARG A 149 5.24 18.33 -8.13
CA ARG A 149 5.05 19.05 -9.42
C ARG A 149 5.81 18.47 -10.62
N PRO A 150 7.07 18.01 -10.50
CA PRO A 150 7.80 17.45 -11.64
C PRO A 150 7.16 16.18 -12.20
N PHE A 151 6.33 15.51 -11.40
CA PHE A 151 5.75 14.23 -11.78
C PHE A 151 4.45 14.46 -12.56
N GLY A 152 3.62 15.43 -12.16
CA GLY A 152 2.31 15.64 -12.78
C GLY A 152 1.67 17.00 -12.51
N SER A 153 0.56 17.27 -13.18
CA SER A 153 -0.27 18.44 -12.87
C SER A 153 -0.88 18.30 -11.48
N LEU A 154 -0.69 19.32 -10.64
CA LEU A 154 -1.33 19.47 -9.33
C LEU A 154 -2.37 20.60 -9.34
N GLU A 155 -2.59 21.23 -10.50
CA GLU A 155 -3.46 22.40 -10.67
C GLU A 155 -4.93 22.02 -10.54
N ASP A 156 -5.27 20.81 -10.98
CA ASP A 156 -6.51 20.14 -10.61
C ASP A 156 -6.20 19.22 -9.43
N ARG A 157 -6.89 19.44 -8.32
CA ARG A 157 -6.92 18.48 -7.21
C ARG A 157 -7.07 17.06 -7.79
N PRO A 158 -6.31 16.04 -7.36
CA PRO A 158 -6.46 14.71 -7.91
C PRO A 158 -7.90 14.26 -7.68
N HIS A 159 -8.66 14.21 -8.76
CA HIS A 159 -9.97 13.62 -8.77
C HIS A 159 -9.77 12.10 -8.80
N PHE A 160 -10.51 11.39 -7.96
CA PHE A 160 -10.60 9.93 -8.06
C PHE A 160 -11.19 9.59 -9.43
N GLN A 161 -10.32 9.31 -10.40
CA GLN A 161 -10.77 9.11 -11.78
C GLN A 161 -11.13 7.66 -12.07
N GLU A 162 -10.51 6.66 -11.43
CA GLU A 162 -10.80 5.25 -11.74
C GLU A 162 -10.30 4.29 -10.67
N ILE A 163 -11.10 3.27 -10.35
CA ILE A 163 -10.61 2.02 -9.77
C ILE A 163 -9.89 1.28 -10.89
N LEU A 164 -8.60 1.53 -11.08
CA LEU A 164 -7.82 0.64 -11.91
C LEU A 164 -7.62 -0.65 -11.12
N VAL A 165 -8.05 -1.78 -11.68
CA VAL A 165 -7.67 -3.08 -11.16
C VAL A 165 -6.26 -3.34 -11.65
N LEU A 166 -5.29 -3.46 -10.73
CA LEU A 166 -3.96 -3.89 -11.13
C LEU A 166 -4.00 -5.33 -11.64
N PRO A 167 -3.15 -5.70 -12.61
CA PRO A 167 -2.98 -7.10 -12.96
C PRO A 167 -2.57 -7.89 -11.72
N PRO A 168 -3.03 -9.14 -11.58
CA PRO A 168 -2.82 -9.90 -10.36
C PRO A 168 -1.33 -10.07 -10.05
N LEU A 169 -0.99 -9.84 -8.79
CA LEU A 169 0.25 -10.24 -8.15
C LEU A 169 0.30 -11.78 -8.12
N PRO A 170 1.46 -12.39 -8.41
CA PRO A 170 1.63 -13.83 -8.21
C PRO A 170 1.35 -14.16 -6.75
N ASP A 171 0.42 -15.09 -6.48
CA ASP A 171 0.15 -15.52 -5.12
C ASP A 171 1.41 -16.19 -4.57
N PRO A 172 2.05 -15.67 -3.50
CA PRO A 172 3.25 -16.27 -2.93
C PRO A 172 3.01 -17.69 -2.37
N ARG A 173 1.74 -18.13 -2.24
CA ARG A 173 1.35 -19.50 -1.88
C ARG A 173 1.30 -20.43 -3.07
N HIS A 174 1.13 -19.91 -4.28
CA HIS A 174 1.14 -20.67 -5.52
C HIS A 174 2.44 -20.34 -6.24
N GLY A 175 3.47 -21.16 -6.04
CA GLY A 175 4.72 -21.03 -6.78
C GLY A 175 4.50 -21.02 -8.29
N PRO A 176 5.47 -20.56 -9.09
CA PRO A 176 5.33 -20.49 -10.54
C PRO A 176 4.89 -21.87 -11.02
N ALA A 177 3.78 -21.91 -11.76
CA ALA A 177 3.33 -23.12 -12.39
C ALA A 177 4.46 -23.58 -13.32
N LEU A 178 5.10 -24.70 -12.94
CA LEU A 178 6.07 -25.39 -13.77
C LEU A 178 5.39 -25.66 -15.12
N SER A 179 5.81 -24.92 -16.15
CA SER A 179 5.49 -25.20 -17.55
C SER A 179 6.65 -25.96 -18.16
#